data_AF-A0A895YDK5-F1
#
_entry.id   AF-A0A895YDK5-F1
#
_cell.length_a   1.000
_cell.length_b   1.000
_cell.length_c   1.000
_cell.angle_alpha   90.00
_cell.angle_beta   90.00
_cell.angle_gamma   90.00
#
_symmetry.space_group_name_H-M   'P 1'
#
loop_
_entity.id
_entity.type
_entity.pdbx_description
1 polymer ?
#
loop_
_entity_poly.entity_id
_entity_poly.type
_entity_poly.pdbx_seq_one_letter_code
_entity_poly.pdbx_strand_id
1 'polypeptide(L)'
;MPEVYGYQLLGPLLHHGDYDQHFLDRIGSDMIEFEMAHGGSGVWTSIHDLAGLDPFLGTDTNHWVRLDWSGEWDDPQAIAGFDPMHGLMSALERNPEAAKTVLTGTYEGGDAFALLTDDEGNPILDRDGNEIYEQRLPRLQHLLTEREWFADFGDPFALRDPSGWANDWSEHNPGHAALGRMLEASVVGDPSDERAVLIAEQIVYGLNAVDPRPGGDLMPSAIREPVAAIIATYIEDVNENVFVDEPGTAGAWGIDATYPVEARQEIITRHKTDLELLLKDLGRDEVAQHTVRAAQYEYTFDMYEYYLAGEDDATSTLESRLSRVDELAHRSGEVIGALDNGLLDNERLELEERLALVEARLMSERAMSEVLLLAPHPGLRAAGLAAALVLNPEGSFESEREMSEAELERRFVEVRRGSQVTAEVLAAEAIRRNAPLDLPQELLVPETGEPIPSNEWGSAEREAWQEYLKTEEGRAVSAAVTAAGKEYVAAFSSMRS
;
A
#
# COMPACT_ATOMS: atom_id res chain seq x y z
N MET A 1 17.45 29.60 -27.86
CA MET A 1 17.82 28.22 -28.20
C MET A 1 17.61 27.44 -26.92
N PRO A 2 16.82 26.36 -26.92
CA PRO A 2 16.72 25.50 -25.76
C PRO A 2 18.09 24.98 -25.34
N GLU A 3 18.32 24.95 -24.04
CA GLU A 3 19.58 24.52 -23.45
C GLU A 3 19.51 23.02 -23.22
N VAL A 4 20.44 22.28 -23.82
CA VAL A 4 20.65 20.86 -23.51
C VAL A 4 21.66 20.80 -22.38
N TYR A 5 21.26 20.22 -21.25
CA TYR A 5 22.11 20.04 -20.08
C TYR A 5 22.85 18.71 -20.17
N GLY A 6 24.02 18.63 -19.52
CA GLY A 6 24.80 17.39 -19.44
C GLY A 6 24.01 16.22 -18.83
N TYR A 7 22.97 16.51 -18.03
CA TYR A 7 22.11 15.52 -17.41
C TYR A 7 21.34 14.65 -18.40
N GLN A 8 20.87 15.21 -19.52
CA GLN A 8 20.15 14.43 -20.55
C GLN A 8 21.06 13.38 -21.20
N LEU A 9 22.37 13.64 -21.30
CA LEU A 9 23.35 12.63 -21.75
C LEU A 9 23.75 11.67 -20.64
N LEU A 10 23.61 12.08 -19.38
CA LEU A 10 23.89 11.27 -18.21
C LEU A 10 22.77 10.26 -17.92
N GLY A 11 21.51 10.60 -18.22
CA GLY A 11 20.34 9.73 -18.04
C GLY A 11 20.54 8.31 -18.59
N PRO A 12 20.87 8.12 -19.88
CA PRO A 12 21.15 6.79 -20.44
C PRO A 12 22.31 6.08 -19.75
N LEU A 13 23.34 6.80 -19.32
CA LEU A 13 24.47 6.20 -18.59
C LEU A 13 24.00 5.69 -17.22
N LEU A 14 23.24 6.52 -16.48
CA LEU A 14 22.64 6.15 -15.20
C LEU A 14 21.70 4.94 -15.34
N HIS A 15 20.93 4.86 -16.43
CA HIS A 15 20.01 3.74 -16.63
C HIS A 15 20.73 2.39 -16.70
N HIS A 16 21.89 2.32 -17.37
CA HIS A 16 22.62 1.05 -17.63
C HIS A 16 23.81 0.77 -16.72
N GLY A 17 24.32 1.78 -16.02
CA GLY A 17 25.54 1.64 -15.22
C GLY A 17 25.29 1.23 -13.78
N ASP A 18 26.29 0.57 -13.20
CA ASP A 18 26.42 0.38 -11.75
C ASP A 18 27.31 1.49 -11.19
N TYR A 19 26.78 2.24 -10.23
CA TYR A 19 27.45 3.39 -9.66
C TYR A 19 27.55 3.25 -8.14
N ASP A 20 28.67 3.70 -7.60
CA ASP A 20 28.84 3.75 -6.15
C ASP A 20 27.93 4.81 -5.50
N GLN A 21 27.68 4.62 -4.21
CA GLN A 21 26.80 5.47 -3.43
C GLN A 21 27.25 6.94 -3.48
N HIS A 22 28.55 7.22 -3.30
CA HIS A 22 29.05 8.60 -3.26
C HIS A 22 28.81 9.34 -4.58
N PHE A 23 28.95 8.67 -5.72
CA PHE A 23 28.62 9.26 -7.02
C PHE A 23 27.13 9.57 -7.12
N LEU A 24 26.26 8.62 -6.76
CA LEU A 24 24.80 8.77 -6.84
C LEU A 24 24.25 9.78 -5.85
N ASP A 25 24.78 9.85 -4.62
CA ASP A 25 24.41 10.86 -3.63
C ASP A 25 24.60 12.26 -4.20
N ARG A 26 25.76 12.49 -4.82
CA ARG A 26 26.13 13.79 -5.38
C ARG A 26 25.31 14.12 -6.61
N ILE A 27 25.29 13.24 -7.60
CA ILE A 27 24.62 13.48 -8.88
C ILE A 27 23.10 13.46 -8.74
N GLY A 28 22.56 12.53 -7.96
CA GLY A 28 21.11 12.42 -7.72
C GLY A 28 20.57 13.64 -6.99
N SER A 29 21.26 14.09 -5.94
CA SER A 29 20.91 15.36 -5.28
C SER A 29 20.97 16.53 -6.25
N ASP A 30 22.09 16.72 -6.95
CA ASP A 30 22.30 17.85 -7.87
C ASP A 30 21.27 17.87 -9.02
N MET A 31 20.89 16.70 -9.55
CA MET A 31 19.87 16.60 -10.62
C MET A 31 18.47 17.01 -10.14
N ILE A 32 18.02 16.51 -8.99
CA ILE A 32 16.70 16.85 -8.44
C ILE A 32 16.66 18.33 -8.07
N GLU A 33 17.69 18.81 -7.36
CA GLU A 33 17.78 20.21 -6.95
C GLU A 33 17.87 21.16 -8.14
N PHE A 34 18.59 20.77 -9.18
CA PHE A 34 18.64 21.51 -10.43
C PHE A 34 17.25 21.62 -11.06
N GLU A 35 16.49 20.52 -11.14
CA GLU A 35 15.12 20.55 -11.65
C GLU A 35 14.20 21.47 -10.82
N MET A 36 14.21 21.31 -9.50
CA MET A 36 13.42 22.13 -8.57
C MET A 36 13.76 23.63 -8.73
N ALA A 37 15.05 23.96 -8.87
CA ALA A 37 15.52 25.35 -9.00
C ALA A 37 15.18 25.98 -10.37
N HIS A 38 14.88 25.18 -11.40
CA HIS A 38 14.59 25.65 -12.76
C HIS A 38 13.10 25.55 -13.14
N GLY A 39 12.21 25.51 -12.13
CA GLY A 39 10.77 25.54 -12.35
C GLY A 39 10.16 24.18 -12.70
N GLY A 40 10.82 23.08 -12.30
CA GLY A 40 10.31 21.72 -12.44
C GLY A 40 10.74 21.00 -13.72
N SER A 41 10.01 19.94 -14.05
CA SER A 41 10.33 18.99 -15.13
C SER A 41 10.45 19.62 -16.52
N GLY A 42 9.86 20.80 -16.72
CA GLY A 42 9.93 21.57 -17.97
C GLY A 42 11.36 21.92 -18.41
N VAL A 43 12.33 21.90 -17.51
CA VAL A 43 13.74 22.08 -17.85
C VAL A 43 14.27 20.97 -18.78
N TRP A 44 13.69 19.77 -18.72
CA TRP A 44 14.07 18.63 -19.56
C TRP A 44 13.32 18.57 -20.88
N THR A 45 12.10 19.12 -20.94
CA THR A 45 11.21 19.00 -22.11
C THR A 45 11.53 19.98 -23.23
N SER A 46 12.46 20.91 -23.01
CA SER A 46 12.85 21.95 -23.96
C SER A 46 13.43 21.42 -25.29
N ILE A 47 13.80 20.12 -25.36
CA ILE A 47 14.15 19.42 -26.62
C ILE A 47 12.92 19.18 -27.51
N HIS A 48 11.72 18.99 -26.95
CA HIS A 48 10.49 18.86 -27.74
C HIS A 48 10.20 20.16 -28.52
N ASP A 49 10.47 21.31 -27.92
CA ASP A 49 10.38 22.62 -28.57
C ASP A 49 11.46 22.85 -29.63
N LEU A 50 12.67 22.29 -29.44
CA LEU A 50 13.81 22.41 -30.38
C LEU A 50 13.54 21.76 -31.74
N ALA A 51 12.85 20.64 -31.74
CA ALA A 51 12.67 19.85 -32.94
C ALA A 51 11.50 20.34 -33.82
N GLY A 52 10.86 21.47 -33.45
CA GLY A 52 9.69 21.99 -34.17
C GLY A 52 8.53 20.99 -34.19
N LEU A 53 8.53 20.08 -33.21
CA LEU A 53 7.61 18.96 -33.09
C LEU A 53 6.33 19.51 -32.49
N ASP A 54 5.51 20.17 -33.30
CA ASP A 54 4.09 20.11 -33.06
C ASP A 54 3.67 18.65 -33.38
N PRO A 55 3.30 17.83 -32.38
CA PRO A 55 2.88 16.45 -32.64
C PRO A 55 1.67 16.36 -33.57
N PHE A 56 0.96 17.48 -33.81
CA PHE A 56 -0.22 17.59 -34.67
C PHE A 56 0.05 18.22 -36.05
N LEU A 57 1.20 18.86 -36.29
CA LEU A 57 1.55 19.36 -37.64
C LEU A 57 2.38 18.32 -38.36
N GLY A 58 1.68 17.43 -39.09
CA GLY A 58 2.24 16.36 -39.92
C GLY A 58 3.21 16.80 -41.01
N THR A 59 4.39 17.29 -40.62
CA THR A 59 5.52 17.54 -41.50
C THR A 59 6.48 16.36 -41.43
N ASP A 60 6.81 15.80 -42.59
CA ASP A 60 7.57 14.55 -42.81
C ASP A 60 9.05 14.60 -42.35
N THR A 61 9.41 15.49 -41.43
CA THR A 61 10.79 15.70 -40.95
C THR A 61 10.93 15.54 -39.43
N ASN A 62 10.15 14.65 -38.82
CA ASN A 62 10.29 14.25 -37.41
C ASN A 62 11.60 13.47 -37.20
N HIS A 63 12.70 14.19 -37.00
CA HIS A 63 13.93 13.61 -36.49
C HIS A 63 13.85 13.52 -34.96
N TRP A 64 13.20 12.48 -34.45
CA TRP A 64 13.26 12.15 -33.02
C TRP A 64 14.70 11.75 -32.67
N VAL A 65 15.35 12.53 -31.82
CA VAL A 65 16.72 12.26 -31.38
C VAL A 65 16.66 11.34 -30.16
N ARG A 66 16.61 10.03 -30.37
CA ARG A 66 16.69 9.05 -29.29
C ARG A 66 18.06 9.10 -28.62
N LEU A 67 18.10 9.23 -27.29
CA LEU A 67 19.32 9.32 -26.48
C LEU A 67 19.70 7.95 -25.89
N ASP A 68 18.73 7.15 -25.48
CA ASP A 68 18.94 5.77 -25.02
C ASP A 68 18.61 4.76 -26.13
N TRP A 69 19.56 3.92 -26.53
CA TRP A 69 19.42 2.92 -27.60
C TRP A 69 19.38 1.46 -27.12
N SER A 70 19.11 1.24 -25.84
CA SER A 70 19.14 -0.09 -25.22
C SER A 70 17.94 -0.98 -25.57
N GLY A 71 16.78 -0.38 -25.84
CA GLY A 71 15.56 -1.09 -26.27
C GLY A 71 15.40 -1.14 -27.79
N GLU A 72 14.46 -1.98 -28.25
CA GLU A 72 14.11 -2.03 -29.68
C GLU A 72 13.50 -0.70 -30.14
N TRP A 73 13.59 -0.40 -31.44
CA TRP A 73 13.13 0.87 -32.00
C TRP A 73 11.60 1.02 -31.94
N ASP A 74 10.88 -0.09 -32.15
CA ASP A 74 9.42 -0.15 -32.18
C ASP A 74 8.82 -0.67 -30.86
N ASP A 75 9.61 -0.69 -29.77
CA ASP A 75 9.14 -1.11 -28.46
C ASP A 75 8.50 0.10 -27.73
N PRO A 76 7.18 0.09 -27.51
CA PRO A 76 6.49 1.18 -26.84
C PRO A 76 6.84 1.27 -25.35
N GLN A 77 7.54 0.28 -24.78
CA GLN A 77 8.04 0.32 -23.40
C GLN A 77 9.51 0.74 -23.30
N ALA A 78 10.23 0.75 -24.42
CA ALA A 78 11.61 1.21 -24.43
C ALA A 78 11.67 2.70 -24.09
N ILE A 79 12.71 3.12 -23.38
CA ILE A 79 12.90 4.54 -23.07
C ILE A 79 13.64 5.26 -24.19
N ALA A 80 13.29 6.53 -24.41
CA ALA A 80 14.02 7.40 -25.33
C ALA A 80 15.20 8.11 -24.69
N GLY A 81 15.21 8.26 -23.36
CA GLY A 81 16.31 8.83 -22.58
C GLY A 81 16.31 10.35 -22.53
N PHE A 82 15.18 11.01 -22.83
CA PHE A 82 15.04 12.47 -22.73
C PHE A 82 14.83 12.93 -21.29
N ASP A 83 14.17 12.11 -20.49
CA ASP A 83 13.99 12.39 -19.07
C ASP A 83 15.18 11.80 -18.29
N PRO A 84 16.15 12.62 -17.87
CA PRO A 84 17.28 12.09 -17.13
C PRO A 84 16.87 11.53 -15.76
N MET A 85 15.68 11.90 -15.26
CA MET A 85 15.14 11.39 -14.01
C MET A 85 14.81 9.90 -14.10
N HIS A 86 14.40 9.40 -15.27
CA HIS A 86 14.22 7.95 -15.45
C HIS A 86 15.52 7.20 -15.14
N GLY A 87 16.61 7.58 -15.81
CA GLY A 87 17.90 6.94 -15.62
C GLY A 87 18.41 7.04 -14.18
N LEU A 88 18.18 8.19 -13.54
CA LEU A 88 18.49 8.38 -12.13
C LEU A 88 17.69 7.43 -11.23
N MET A 89 16.36 7.32 -11.41
CA MET A 89 15.53 6.40 -10.62
C MET A 89 16.01 4.96 -10.77
N SER A 90 16.34 4.51 -11.99
CA SER A 90 16.90 3.18 -12.21
C SER A 90 18.25 2.97 -11.49
N ALA A 91 19.11 3.99 -11.48
CA ALA A 91 20.40 3.90 -10.78
C ALA A 91 20.23 3.85 -9.26
N LEU A 92 19.28 4.61 -8.71
CA LEU A 92 18.96 4.63 -7.28
C LEU A 92 18.24 3.34 -6.84
N GLU A 93 17.38 2.76 -7.67
CA GLU A 93 16.78 1.43 -7.45
C GLU A 93 17.86 0.37 -7.19
N ARG A 94 18.95 0.39 -7.98
CA ARG A 94 20.09 -0.53 -7.82
C ARG A 94 21.02 -0.18 -6.64
N ASN A 95 20.81 0.97 -5.99
CA ASN A 95 21.60 1.42 -4.85
C ASN A 95 20.69 2.05 -3.76
N PRO A 96 19.98 1.21 -2.97
CA PRO A 96 19.04 1.67 -1.94
C PRO A 96 19.63 2.63 -0.91
N GLU A 97 20.91 2.49 -0.58
CA GLU A 97 21.59 3.41 0.35
C GLU A 97 21.74 4.81 -0.23
N ALA A 98 22.04 4.91 -1.53
CA ALA A 98 22.06 6.19 -2.22
C ALA A 98 20.64 6.76 -2.36
N ALA A 99 19.66 5.92 -2.68
CA ALA A 99 18.25 6.33 -2.74
C ALA A 99 17.79 6.98 -1.43
N LYS A 100 18.01 6.30 -0.29
CA LYS A 100 17.73 6.84 1.05
C LYS A 100 18.41 8.19 1.25
N THR A 101 19.71 8.28 0.97
CA THR A 101 20.48 9.52 1.15
C THR A 101 19.99 10.66 0.27
N VAL A 102 19.64 10.39 -1.00
CA VAL A 102 19.13 11.38 -1.94
C VAL A 102 17.74 11.86 -1.50
N LEU A 103 16.84 10.96 -1.11
CA LEU A 103 15.48 11.30 -0.71
C LEU A 103 15.42 12.05 0.63
N THR A 104 16.25 11.65 1.59
CA THR A 104 16.29 12.29 2.93
C THR A 104 17.26 13.47 3.04
N GLY A 105 18.00 13.77 1.96
CA GLY A 105 18.98 14.85 1.95
C GLY A 105 18.33 16.23 2.06
N THR A 106 18.97 17.13 2.80
CA THR A 106 18.51 18.52 2.96
C THR A 106 18.70 19.31 1.67
N TYR A 107 17.64 19.96 1.18
CA TYR A 107 17.70 20.91 0.07
C TYR A 107 17.87 22.34 0.62
N GLU A 108 18.90 23.08 0.20
CA GLU A 108 19.17 24.45 0.70
C GLU A 108 18.07 25.47 0.35
N GLY A 109 17.17 25.14 -0.60
CA GLY A 109 16.09 26.00 -1.05
C GLY A 109 14.67 25.57 -0.62
N GLY A 110 14.53 24.49 0.15
CA GLY A 110 13.23 23.96 0.57
C GLY A 110 13.05 24.01 2.08
N ASP A 111 11.81 24.22 2.52
CA ASP A 111 11.47 24.11 3.93
C ASP A 111 11.56 22.64 4.35
N ALA A 112 12.62 22.29 5.10
CA ALA A 112 12.81 20.95 5.66
C ALA A 112 11.74 20.56 6.70
N PHE A 113 10.89 21.53 7.04
CA PHE A 113 9.83 21.41 8.02
C PHE A 113 8.60 22.17 7.52
N ALA A 114 7.43 21.56 7.57
CA ALA A 114 6.18 22.26 7.29
C ALA A 114 5.38 22.47 8.55
N LEU A 115 4.75 23.65 8.62
CA LEU A 115 3.84 23.97 9.69
C LEU A 115 2.63 23.03 9.64
N LEU A 116 2.36 22.36 10.75
CA LEU A 116 1.14 21.57 10.90
C LEU A 116 -0.04 22.51 11.15
N THR A 117 -1.13 22.30 10.41
CA THR A 117 -2.35 23.10 10.51
C THR A 117 -3.59 22.24 10.68
N ASP A 118 -4.62 22.81 11.31
CA ASP A 118 -5.97 22.26 11.39
C ASP A 118 -6.69 22.30 10.04
N ASP A 119 -7.89 21.71 9.98
CA ASP A 119 -8.76 21.68 8.79
C ASP A 119 -9.16 23.10 8.32
N GLU A 120 -9.09 24.09 9.21
CA GLU A 120 -9.32 25.50 8.91
C GLU A 120 -8.04 26.26 8.50
N GLY A 121 -6.89 25.59 8.46
CA GLY A 121 -5.58 26.15 8.11
C GLY A 121 -4.91 26.95 9.24
N ASN A 122 -5.37 26.84 10.48
CA ASN A 122 -4.72 27.46 11.63
C ASN A 122 -3.56 26.59 12.14
N PRO A 123 -2.47 27.19 12.65
CA PRO A 123 -1.35 26.43 13.20
C PRO A 123 -1.76 25.55 14.39
N ILE A 124 -1.32 24.29 14.37
CA ILE A 124 -1.40 23.41 15.54
C ILE A 124 -0.30 23.83 16.52
N LEU A 125 -0.67 23.98 17.79
CA LEU A 125 0.24 24.49 18.83
C LEU A 125 0.60 23.41 19.87
N ASP A 126 1.84 23.44 20.33
CA ASP A 126 2.32 22.65 21.45
C ASP A 126 1.82 23.19 22.81
N ARG A 127 2.25 22.56 23.91
CA ARG A 127 1.83 22.92 25.27
C ARG A 127 2.28 24.31 25.70
N ASP A 128 3.38 24.79 25.13
CA ASP A 128 3.95 26.09 25.40
C ASP A 128 3.41 27.17 24.45
N GLY A 129 2.52 26.79 23.52
CA GLY A 129 1.91 27.67 22.52
C GLY A 129 2.81 27.91 21.31
N ASN A 130 3.84 27.08 21.09
CA ASN A 130 4.66 27.13 19.89
C ASN A 130 4.01 26.32 18.77
N GLU A 131 4.22 26.78 17.54
CA GLU A 131 3.81 26.06 16.33
C GLU A 131 4.53 24.71 16.20
N ILE A 132 3.78 23.67 15.86
CA ILE A 132 4.31 22.33 15.60
C ILE A 132 4.64 22.21 14.11
N TYR A 133 5.79 21.61 13.81
CA TYR A 133 6.25 21.39 12.44
C TYR A 133 6.47 19.90 12.17
N GLU A 134 6.03 19.40 11.02
CA GLU A 134 6.37 18.06 10.52
C GLU A 134 7.66 18.14 9.71
N GLN A 135 8.53 17.14 9.83
CA GLN A 135 9.66 17.02 8.91
C GLN A 135 9.12 16.74 7.51
N ARG A 136 9.64 17.46 6.51
CA ARG A 136 9.36 17.19 5.10
C ARG A 136 10.59 16.64 4.40
N LEU A 137 10.32 15.86 3.35
CA LEU A 137 11.33 15.44 2.38
C LEU A 137 11.08 16.15 1.05
N PRO A 138 11.60 17.38 0.82
CA PRO A 138 11.26 18.18 -0.36
C PRO A 138 11.53 17.48 -1.68
N ARG A 139 12.61 16.70 -1.76
CA ARG A 139 12.97 15.94 -2.97
C ARG A 139 11.98 14.80 -3.22
N LEU A 140 11.55 14.10 -2.18
CA LEU A 140 10.55 13.05 -2.29
C LEU A 140 9.19 13.63 -2.67
N GLN A 141 8.75 14.69 -1.99
CA GLN A 141 7.50 15.41 -2.31
C GLN A 141 7.50 15.86 -3.77
N HIS A 142 8.61 16.47 -4.22
CA HIS A 142 8.78 16.89 -5.59
C HIS A 142 8.57 15.71 -6.56
N LEU A 143 9.24 14.58 -6.33
CA LEU A 143 9.14 13.40 -7.20
C LEU A 143 7.74 12.74 -7.19
N LEU A 144 7.06 12.73 -6.04
CA LEU A 144 5.74 12.10 -5.88
C LEU A 144 4.60 12.93 -6.48
N THR A 145 4.60 14.24 -6.21
CA THR A 145 3.40 15.07 -6.44
C THR A 145 3.61 16.31 -7.30
N GLU A 146 4.79 16.94 -7.26
CA GLU A 146 5.01 18.23 -7.94
C GLU A 146 5.57 18.04 -9.35
N ARG A 147 6.35 16.98 -9.56
CA ARG A 147 6.98 16.66 -10.82
C ARG A 147 5.95 16.15 -11.83
N GLU A 148 5.84 16.84 -12.96
CA GLU A 148 5.17 16.31 -14.14
C GLU A 148 6.08 15.30 -14.83
N TRP A 149 5.72 14.01 -14.73
CA TRP A 149 6.38 12.92 -15.44
C TRP A 149 5.85 12.85 -16.87
N PHE A 150 6.67 13.26 -17.83
CA PHE A 150 6.34 13.22 -19.26
C PHE A 150 6.75 11.90 -19.90
N ALA A 151 6.08 11.57 -20.99
CA ALA A 151 6.25 10.34 -21.76
C ALA A 151 7.64 10.26 -22.41
N ASP A 152 8.55 9.43 -21.87
CA ASP A 152 9.91 9.21 -22.40
C ASP A 152 10.02 7.91 -23.21
N PHE A 153 9.12 7.70 -24.18
CA PHE A 153 9.07 6.46 -24.97
C PHE A 153 9.97 6.48 -26.20
N GLY A 154 10.58 5.33 -26.47
CA GLY A 154 11.43 5.06 -27.62
C GLY A 154 10.67 4.98 -28.94
N ASP A 155 9.37 4.63 -28.90
CA ASP A 155 8.51 4.56 -30.09
C ASP A 155 7.89 5.95 -30.42
N PRO A 156 8.27 6.57 -31.55
CA PRO A 156 7.68 7.83 -32.00
C PRO A 156 6.21 7.73 -32.43
N PHE A 157 5.67 6.52 -32.63
CA PHE A 157 4.27 6.28 -32.98
C PHE A 157 3.35 6.13 -31.78
N ALA A 158 3.86 5.81 -30.59
CA ALA A 158 3.09 5.80 -29.35
C ALA A 158 2.42 7.16 -29.06
N LEU A 159 3.02 8.27 -29.53
CA LEU A 159 2.47 9.63 -29.43
C LEU A 159 1.40 9.96 -30.49
N ARG A 160 1.23 9.13 -31.53
CA ARG A 160 0.30 9.37 -32.65
C ARG A 160 -1.08 8.74 -32.47
N ASP A 161 -1.27 7.85 -31.50
CA ASP A 161 -2.59 7.33 -31.11
C ASP A 161 -3.04 7.90 -29.75
N PRO A 162 -3.50 9.17 -29.73
CA PRO A 162 -3.97 9.79 -28.51
C PRO A 162 -5.28 9.18 -27.99
N SER A 163 -5.99 8.35 -28.76
CA SER A 163 -7.28 7.80 -28.32
C SER A 163 -7.17 6.62 -27.36
N GLY A 164 -6.08 5.85 -27.40
CA GLY A 164 -5.83 4.77 -26.44
C GLY A 164 -4.94 5.19 -25.27
N TRP A 165 -3.95 6.06 -25.52
CA TRP A 165 -2.88 6.35 -24.57
C TRP A 165 -2.92 7.80 -24.04
N ALA A 166 -3.56 8.75 -24.73
CA ALA A 166 -3.41 10.16 -24.35
C ALA A 166 -4.19 10.64 -23.13
N ASN A 167 -5.15 9.84 -22.66
CA ASN A 167 -5.83 10.12 -21.39
C ASN A 167 -5.16 9.39 -20.22
N ASP A 168 -4.14 8.56 -20.49
CA ASP A 168 -3.62 7.57 -19.53
C ASP A 168 -2.09 7.54 -19.42
N TRP A 169 -1.43 8.60 -19.90
CA TRP A 169 0.03 8.72 -19.88
C TRP A 169 0.63 8.56 -18.50
N SER A 170 -0.07 9.00 -17.45
CA SER A 170 0.42 8.86 -16.08
C SER A 170 0.51 7.39 -15.64
N GLU A 171 -0.26 6.49 -16.23
CA GLU A 171 -0.30 5.08 -15.83
C GLU A 171 0.79 4.24 -16.49
N HIS A 172 1.21 4.63 -17.68
CA HIS A 172 2.20 3.87 -18.46
C HIS A 172 3.55 4.54 -18.51
N ASN A 173 3.74 5.65 -17.76
CA ASN A 173 5.00 6.37 -17.78
C ASN A 173 6.12 5.51 -17.19
N PRO A 174 7.17 5.19 -17.97
CA PRO A 174 8.27 4.36 -17.51
C PRO A 174 9.05 5.03 -16.36
N GLY A 175 9.00 6.36 -16.26
CA GLY A 175 9.54 7.14 -15.14
C GLY A 175 8.77 6.94 -13.83
N HIS A 176 7.44 6.86 -13.84
CA HIS A 176 6.67 6.52 -12.63
C HIS A 176 7.00 5.09 -12.17
N ALA A 177 7.05 4.13 -13.09
CA ALA A 177 7.42 2.75 -12.74
C ALA A 177 8.83 2.68 -12.13
N ALA A 178 9.79 3.43 -12.67
CA ALA A 178 11.15 3.52 -12.11
C ALA A 178 11.16 4.21 -10.73
N LEU A 179 10.37 5.26 -10.54
CA LEU A 179 10.18 5.90 -9.23
C LEU A 179 9.63 4.89 -8.22
N GLY A 180 8.57 4.17 -8.57
CA GLY A 180 7.95 3.16 -7.70
C GLY A 180 8.96 2.11 -7.23
N ARG A 181 9.68 1.47 -8.16
CA ARG A 181 10.70 0.46 -7.80
C ARG A 181 11.84 1.04 -6.96
N MET A 182 12.26 2.28 -7.24
CA MET A 182 13.27 2.96 -6.43
C MET A 182 12.77 3.18 -4.99
N LEU A 183 11.53 3.63 -4.81
CA LEU A 183 10.92 3.81 -3.48
C LEU A 183 10.85 2.49 -2.73
N GLU A 184 10.31 1.45 -3.36
CA GLU A 184 10.24 0.10 -2.78
C GLU A 184 11.62 -0.40 -2.37
N ALA A 185 12.62 -0.33 -3.26
CA ALA A 185 13.99 -0.77 -2.95
C ALA A 185 14.61 0.02 -1.78
N SER A 186 14.33 1.33 -1.70
CA SER A 186 14.84 2.21 -0.64
C SER A 186 14.24 1.95 0.73
N VAL A 187 13.07 1.32 0.78
CA VAL A 187 12.28 1.13 1.99
C VAL A 187 12.24 -0.34 2.42
N VAL A 188 11.79 -1.24 1.55
CA VAL A 188 11.53 -2.65 1.85
C VAL A 188 12.82 -3.43 2.13
N GLY A 189 13.95 -3.01 1.55
CA GLY A 189 15.24 -3.69 1.75
C GLY A 189 15.81 -3.57 3.16
N ASP A 190 15.46 -2.52 3.90
CA ASP A 190 15.89 -2.28 5.28
C ASP A 190 14.85 -1.41 6.03
N PRO A 191 13.71 -2.00 6.43
CA PRO A 191 12.61 -1.26 7.06
C PRO A 191 12.94 -0.76 8.48
N SER A 192 14.11 -1.13 9.02
CA SER A 192 14.57 -0.65 10.33
C SER A 192 15.41 0.63 10.26
N ASP A 193 15.80 1.07 9.06
CA ASP A 193 16.55 2.31 8.86
C ASP A 193 15.62 3.51 9.10
N GLU A 194 16.04 4.44 9.97
CA GLU A 194 15.29 5.67 10.27
C GLU A 194 14.91 6.47 9.01
N ARG A 195 15.75 6.43 7.96
CA ARG A 195 15.46 7.06 6.67
C ARG A 195 14.39 6.31 5.89
N ALA A 196 14.35 4.98 5.96
CA ALA A 196 13.32 4.17 5.31
C ALA A 196 11.95 4.43 5.95
N VAL A 197 11.90 4.51 7.29
CA VAL A 197 10.71 4.89 8.04
C VAL A 197 10.23 6.27 7.61
N LEU A 198 11.14 7.26 7.60
CA LEU A 198 10.79 8.62 7.18
C LEU A 198 10.31 8.69 5.73
N ILE A 199 10.86 7.89 4.81
CA ILE A 199 10.36 7.81 3.43
C ILE A 199 8.95 7.22 3.39
N ALA A 200 8.69 6.14 4.13
CA ALA A 200 7.36 5.53 4.20
C ALA A 200 6.32 6.49 4.79
N GLU A 201 6.66 7.18 5.89
CA GLU A 201 5.89 8.27 6.48
C GLU A 201 5.49 9.32 5.43
N GLN A 202 6.48 9.81 4.69
CA GLN A 202 6.24 10.85 3.69
C GLN A 202 5.53 10.35 2.44
N ILE A 203 5.52 9.05 2.14
CA ILE A 203 4.65 8.50 1.10
C ILE A 203 3.19 8.59 1.54
N VAL A 204 2.90 8.22 2.79
CA VAL A 204 1.53 8.32 3.34
C VAL A 204 1.05 9.77 3.38
N TYR A 205 1.84 10.68 3.94
CA TYR A 205 1.42 12.08 4.10
C TYR A 205 1.58 12.90 2.81
N GLY A 206 2.65 12.66 2.06
CA GLY A 206 3.00 13.46 0.89
C GLY A 206 2.04 13.28 -0.28
N LEU A 207 1.51 12.07 -0.48
CA LEU A 207 0.50 11.80 -1.52
C LEU A 207 -0.85 12.47 -1.25
N ASN A 208 -1.19 12.68 0.03
CA ASN A 208 -2.43 13.36 0.43
C ASN A 208 -2.30 14.89 0.50
N ALA A 209 -1.07 15.42 0.44
CA ALA A 209 -0.81 16.85 0.54
C ALA A 209 -1.21 17.66 -0.71
N VAL A 210 -1.64 17.00 -1.79
CA VAL A 210 -2.06 17.63 -3.04
C VAL A 210 -3.49 17.26 -3.40
N ASP A 211 -4.17 18.14 -4.14
CA ASP A 211 -5.50 17.85 -4.67
C ASP A 211 -5.46 16.52 -5.45
N PRO A 212 -6.44 15.62 -5.23
CA PRO A 212 -6.52 14.36 -5.96
C PRO A 212 -6.47 14.59 -7.47
N ARG A 213 -5.79 13.69 -8.18
CA ARG A 213 -5.71 13.70 -9.65
C ARG A 213 -7.12 13.56 -10.25
N PRO A 214 -7.33 13.93 -11.53
CA PRO A 214 -8.58 13.65 -12.23
C PRO A 214 -8.97 12.16 -12.08
N GLY A 215 -10.21 11.88 -11.65
CA GLY A 215 -10.65 10.52 -11.27
C GLY A 215 -10.53 10.20 -9.78
N GLY A 216 -10.03 11.15 -8.98
CA GLY A 216 -9.90 10.99 -7.52
C GLY A 216 -8.66 10.20 -7.09
N ASP A 217 -7.73 9.92 -8.01
CA ASP A 217 -6.52 9.15 -7.74
C ASP A 217 -5.52 9.96 -6.91
N LEU A 218 -4.99 9.36 -5.85
CA LEU A 218 -3.86 9.96 -5.11
C LEU A 218 -2.55 9.77 -5.89
N MET A 219 -2.39 8.62 -6.53
CA MET A 219 -1.16 8.22 -7.18
C MET A 219 -1.40 7.57 -8.55
N PRO A 220 -0.44 7.63 -9.49
CA PRO A 220 -0.53 6.89 -10.74
C PRO A 220 -0.45 5.38 -10.51
N SER A 221 -1.15 4.60 -11.32
CA SER A 221 -1.22 3.13 -11.19
C SER A 221 0.16 2.47 -11.13
N ALA A 222 1.12 2.95 -11.93
CA ALA A 222 2.50 2.44 -11.98
C ALA A 222 3.28 2.46 -10.66
N ILE A 223 2.82 3.22 -9.65
CA ILE A 223 3.45 3.22 -8.31
C ILE A 223 2.61 2.55 -7.23
N ARG A 224 1.37 2.11 -7.53
CA ARG A 224 0.48 1.48 -6.53
C ARG A 224 1.05 0.17 -6.01
N GLU A 225 1.55 -0.71 -6.87
CA GLU A 225 2.13 -1.99 -6.43
C GLU A 225 3.38 -1.78 -5.55
N PRO A 226 4.39 -0.97 -5.94
CA PRO A 226 5.51 -0.64 -5.07
C PRO A 226 5.11 0.01 -3.74
N VAL A 227 4.14 0.93 -3.75
CA VAL A 227 3.62 1.55 -2.52
C VAL A 227 2.88 0.51 -1.65
N ALA A 228 2.13 -0.41 -2.25
CA ALA A 228 1.52 -1.51 -1.51
C ALA A 228 2.55 -2.43 -0.86
N ALA A 229 3.69 -2.71 -1.50
CA ALA A 229 4.79 -3.45 -0.89
C ALA A 229 5.38 -2.72 0.32
N ILE A 230 5.50 -1.39 0.25
CA ILE A 230 5.92 -0.54 1.38
C ILE A 230 4.90 -0.62 2.52
N ILE A 231 3.61 -0.43 2.22
CA ILE A 231 2.53 -0.48 3.22
C ILE A 231 2.41 -1.87 3.85
N ALA A 232 2.57 -2.94 3.07
CA ALA A 232 2.62 -4.30 3.56
C ALA A 232 3.81 -4.54 4.52
N THR A 233 4.95 -3.91 4.25
CA THR A 233 6.14 -4.00 5.13
C THR A 233 5.91 -3.33 6.48
N TYR A 234 5.14 -2.24 6.51
CA TYR A 234 4.77 -1.52 7.73
C TYR A 234 3.33 -1.81 8.19
N ILE A 235 2.82 -3.02 7.94
CA ILE A 235 1.41 -3.33 8.24
C ILE A 235 1.08 -3.25 9.74
N GLU A 236 2.07 -3.53 10.61
CA GLU A 236 1.94 -3.36 12.06
C GLU A 236 1.66 -1.90 12.40
N ASP A 237 2.52 -0.99 11.92
CA ASP A 237 2.35 0.45 12.07
C ASP A 237 1.03 0.96 11.49
N VAL A 238 0.62 0.45 10.32
CA VAL A 238 -0.69 0.77 9.73
C VAL A 238 -1.81 0.45 10.74
N ASN A 239 -1.78 -0.73 11.35
CA ASN A 239 -2.80 -1.12 12.34
C ASN A 239 -2.68 -0.32 13.65
N GLU A 240 -1.51 0.18 14.01
CA GLU A 240 -1.38 1.08 15.16
C GLU A 240 -1.95 2.48 14.87
N ASN A 241 -1.84 2.97 13.63
CA ASN A 241 -2.22 4.33 13.26
C ASN A 241 -3.66 4.47 12.74
N VAL A 242 -4.27 3.41 12.16
CA VAL A 242 -5.67 3.44 11.71
C VAL A 242 -6.67 3.55 12.89
N PHE A 243 -6.26 3.21 14.12
CA PHE A 243 -7.15 3.13 15.30
C PHE A 243 -6.74 3.99 16.49
N VAL A 244 -6.15 5.17 16.29
CA VAL A 244 -5.87 6.04 17.44
C VAL A 244 -7.12 6.85 17.82
N ASP A 245 -8.07 6.23 18.52
CA ASP A 245 -9.21 6.93 19.12
C ASP A 245 -8.86 7.55 20.49
N GLU A 246 -7.76 7.10 21.12
CA GLU A 246 -7.30 7.63 22.40
C GLU A 246 -5.87 8.22 22.31
N PRO A 247 -5.67 9.50 22.70
CA PRO A 247 -4.39 10.21 22.58
C PRO A 247 -3.34 9.78 23.64
N GLY A 248 -3.31 8.49 24.02
CA GLY A 248 -2.50 7.94 25.11
C GLY A 248 -1.61 6.75 24.77
N THR A 249 -1.83 6.05 23.65
CA THR A 249 -0.98 4.96 23.19
C THR A 249 0.13 5.51 22.31
N ALA A 250 1.30 5.76 22.91
CA ALA A 250 2.52 6.10 22.21
C ALA A 250 2.94 4.91 21.32
N GLY A 251 2.91 5.14 20.00
CA GLY A 251 3.25 4.16 18.94
C GLY A 251 3.11 4.80 17.55
N ALA A 252 2.22 5.78 17.43
CA ALA A 252 2.02 6.54 16.19
C ALA A 252 3.30 7.25 15.71
N TRP A 253 3.58 7.09 14.42
CA TRP A 253 4.68 7.68 13.64
C TRP A 253 5.07 9.09 14.12
N GLY A 254 6.01 9.15 15.04
CA GLY A 254 6.57 10.41 15.56
C GLY A 254 5.66 11.28 16.45
N ILE A 255 4.52 10.80 16.97
CA ILE A 255 3.65 11.63 17.83
C ILE A 255 4.26 11.76 19.23
N ASP A 256 4.88 12.90 19.50
CA ASP A 256 5.51 13.17 20.79
C ASP A 256 4.45 13.25 21.92
N ALA A 257 4.67 12.44 22.95
CA ALA A 257 3.88 12.47 24.19
C ALA A 257 3.92 13.84 24.90
N THR A 258 4.84 14.74 24.52
CA THR A 258 4.91 16.13 25.00
C THR A 258 3.84 17.06 24.42
N TYR A 259 3.21 16.70 23.29
CA TYR A 259 2.14 17.51 22.69
C TYR A 259 0.87 17.53 23.56
N PRO A 260 0.09 18.65 23.54
CA PRO A 260 -1.24 18.72 24.16
C PRO A 260 -2.16 17.61 23.64
N VAL A 261 -3.11 17.20 24.46
CA VAL A 261 -4.07 16.13 24.13
C VAL A 261 -4.85 16.48 22.85
N GLU A 262 -5.27 17.73 22.73
CA GLU A 262 -6.01 18.24 21.57
C GLU A 262 -5.15 18.21 20.30
N ALA A 263 -3.92 18.73 20.36
CA ALA A 263 -2.98 18.70 19.24
C ALA A 263 -2.63 17.27 18.81
N ARG A 264 -2.47 16.34 19.78
CA ARG A 264 -2.27 14.92 19.46
C ARG A 264 -3.45 14.34 18.72
N GLN A 265 -4.66 14.57 19.23
CA GLN A 265 -5.89 14.04 18.61
C GLN A 265 -6.03 14.52 17.16
N GLU A 266 -5.64 15.76 16.90
CA GLU A 266 -5.71 16.36 15.58
C GLU A 266 -4.70 15.75 14.59
N ILE A 267 -3.43 15.61 15.01
CA ILE A 267 -2.37 14.94 14.24
C ILE A 267 -2.78 13.50 13.94
N ILE A 268 -3.27 12.79 14.96
CA ILE A 268 -3.81 11.43 14.85
C ILE A 268 -4.92 11.35 13.80
N THR A 269 -5.91 12.25 13.88
CA THR A 269 -7.09 12.23 13.00
C THR A 269 -6.67 12.47 11.55
N ARG A 270 -5.74 13.39 11.33
CA ARG A 270 -5.17 13.64 10.00
C ARG A 270 -4.43 12.41 9.48
N HIS A 271 -3.54 11.83 10.27
CA HIS A 271 -2.78 10.64 9.86
C HIS A 271 -3.68 9.45 9.52
N LYS A 272 -4.74 9.23 10.32
CA LYS A 272 -5.78 8.23 10.03
C LYS A 272 -6.43 8.50 8.67
N THR A 273 -6.86 9.74 8.43
CA THR A 273 -7.52 10.13 7.17
C THR A 273 -6.59 9.92 5.97
N ASP A 274 -5.33 10.35 6.06
CA ASP A 274 -4.33 10.20 5.00
C ASP A 274 -4.09 8.71 4.66
N LEU A 275 -4.00 7.87 5.69
CA LEU A 275 -3.81 6.43 5.53
C LEU A 275 -5.04 5.73 4.96
N GLU A 276 -6.24 6.12 5.38
CA GLU A 276 -7.50 5.62 4.81
C GLU A 276 -7.62 5.94 3.32
N LEU A 277 -7.32 7.18 2.93
CA LEU A 277 -7.33 7.61 1.53
C LEU A 277 -6.27 6.86 0.71
N LEU A 278 -5.08 6.65 1.28
CA LEU A 278 -4.04 5.85 0.64
C LEU A 278 -4.49 4.41 0.41
N LEU A 279 -4.99 3.73 1.44
CA LEU A 279 -5.50 2.37 1.34
C LEU A 279 -6.65 2.26 0.34
N LYS A 280 -7.52 3.27 0.27
CA LYS A 280 -8.55 3.37 -0.76
C LYS A 280 -7.96 3.48 -2.16
N ASP A 281 -6.92 4.27 -2.38
CA ASP A 281 -6.29 4.36 -3.71
C ASP A 281 -5.56 3.06 -4.10
N LEU A 282 -4.89 2.40 -3.15
CA LEU A 282 -4.29 1.07 -3.36
C LEU A 282 -5.34 0.01 -3.68
N GLY A 283 -6.55 0.12 -3.10
CA GLY A 283 -7.67 -0.76 -3.35
C GLY A 283 -8.17 -0.77 -4.80
N ARG A 284 -7.80 0.22 -5.60
CA ARG A 284 -8.18 0.34 -7.02
C ARG A 284 -7.36 -0.54 -7.95
N ASP A 285 -6.22 -1.04 -7.48
CA ASP A 285 -5.33 -1.91 -8.23
C ASP A 285 -5.35 -3.32 -7.62
N GLU A 286 -5.60 -4.34 -8.45
CA GLU A 286 -5.77 -5.73 -7.98
C GLU A 286 -4.52 -6.24 -7.25
N VAL A 287 -3.33 -6.00 -7.80
CA VAL A 287 -2.06 -6.50 -7.26
C VAL A 287 -1.71 -5.77 -5.96
N ALA A 288 -1.86 -4.45 -5.96
CA ALA A 288 -1.64 -3.62 -4.77
C ALA A 288 -2.59 -3.99 -3.63
N GLN A 289 -3.89 -4.12 -3.94
CA GLN A 289 -4.90 -4.52 -2.96
C GLN A 289 -4.60 -5.88 -2.35
N HIS A 290 -4.23 -6.85 -3.18
CA HIS A 290 -3.89 -8.19 -2.75
C HIS A 290 -2.64 -8.24 -1.86
N THR A 291 -1.63 -7.44 -2.19
CA THR A 291 -0.37 -7.34 -1.44
C THR A 291 -0.62 -6.86 0.00
N VAL A 292 -1.33 -5.74 0.17
CA VAL A 292 -1.65 -5.21 1.51
C VAL A 292 -2.56 -6.16 2.28
N ARG A 293 -3.54 -6.77 1.60
CA ARG A 293 -4.47 -7.71 2.22
C ARG A 293 -3.79 -8.97 2.75
N ALA A 294 -2.86 -9.54 2.00
CA ALA A 294 -2.10 -10.71 2.43
C ALA A 294 -1.31 -10.38 3.71
N ALA A 295 -0.62 -9.24 3.72
CA ALA A 295 0.09 -8.75 4.89
C ALA A 295 -0.85 -8.50 6.07
N GLN A 296 -2.03 -7.92 5.84
CA GLN A 296 -3.03 -7.70 6.89
C GLN A 296 -3.49 -9.01 7.52
N TYR A 297 -3.82 -10.04 6.72
CA TYR A 297 -4.27 -11.32 7.30
C TYR A 297 -3.17 -12.05 8.06
N GLU A 298 -1.93 -12.00 7.57
CA GLU A 298 -0.78 -12.54 8.29
C GLU A 298 -0.60 -11.83 9.64
N TYR A 299 -0.58 -10.49 9.62
CA TYR A 299 -0.51 -9.66 10.84
C TYR A 299 -1.64 -9.94 11.82
N THR A 300 -2.90 -9.94 11.35
CA THR A 300 -4.08 -10.21 12.19
C THR A 300 -3.97 -11.56 12.87
N PHE A 301 -3.56 -12.59 12.12
CA PHE A 301 -3.45 -13.94 12.66
C PHE A 301 -2.31 -14.05 13.69
N ASP A 302 -1.12 -13.53 13.37
CA ASP A 302 0.03 -13.58 14.27
C ASP A 302 -0.24 -12.81 15.57
N MET A 303 -0.91 -11.66 15.48
CA MET A 303 -1.28 -10.90 16.67
C MET A 303 -2.42 -11.55 17.49
N TYR A 304 -3.33 -12.30 16.86
CA TYR A 304 -4.23 -13.17 17.63
C TYR A 304 -3.44 -14.23 18.41
N GLU A 305 -2.46 -14.91 17.79
CA GLU A 305 -1.63 -15.90 18.48
C GLU A 305 -0.91 -15.26 19.67
N TYR A 306 -0.30 -14.09 19.47
CA TYR A 306 0.42 -13.31 20.49
C TYR A 306 -0.45 -12.95 21.71
N TYR A 307 -1.62 -12.34 21.49
CA TYR A 307 -2.52 -11.94 22.58
C TYR A 307 -3.13 -13.14 23.31
N LEU A 308 -3.46 -14.22 22.60
CA LEU A 308 -4.11 -15.38 23.18
C LEU A 308 -3.14 -16.23 24.00
N ALA A 309 -1.87 -16.30 23.58
CA ALA A 309 -0.78 -16.87 24.37
C ALA A 309 -0.52 -16.06 25.66
N GLY A 310 -0.90 -14.77 25.67
CA GLY A 310 -0.63 -13.84 26.77
C GLY A 310 0.83 -13.42 26.81
N GLU A 311 1.45 -13.29 25.64
CA GLU A 311 2.85 -12.83 25.53
C GLU A 311 2.99 -11.33 25.88
N ASP A 312 1.92 -10.56 25.68
CA ASP A 312 1.81 -9.15 26.09
C ASP A 312 1.70 -8.99 27.61
N ASP A 313 0.91 -9.84 28.26
CA ASP A 313 0.73 -9.90 29.70
C ASP A 313 0.36 -11.32 30.13
N ALA A 314 1.36 -12.05 30.65
CA ALA A 314 1.19 -13.42 31.13
C ALA A 314 0.16 -13.56 32.28
N THR A 315 -0.21 -12.45 32.93
CA THR A 315 -1.21 -12.41 34.01
C THR A 315 -2.62 -12.07 33.54
N SER A 316 -2.79 -11.71 32.27
CA SER A 316 -4.09 -11.39 31.67
C SER A 316 -5.05 -12.58 31.74
N THR A 317 -6.32 -12.29 32.01
CA THR A 317 -7.40 -13.29 31.98
C THR A 317 -7.75 -13.63 30.53
N LEU A 318 -8.36 -14.80 30.29
CA LEU A 318 -8.87 -15.16 28.96
C LEU A 318 -9.84 -14.09 28.41
N GLU A 319 -10.72 -13.54 29.25
CA GLU A 319 -11.62 -12.44 28.87
C GLU A 319 -10.86 -11.20 28.37
N SER A 320 -9.79 -10.81 29.06
CA SER A 320 -8.94 -9.69 28.62
C SER A 320 -8.24 -9.97 27.30
N ARG A 321 -7.80 -11.21 27.07
CA ARG A 321 -7.14 -11.62 25.81
C ARG A 321 -8.14 -11.62 24.64
N LEU A 322 -9.35 -12.13 24.87
CA LEU A 322 -10.42 -12.11 23.87
C LEU A 322 -10.86 -10.68 23.53
N SER A 323 -10.87 -9.76 24.51
CA SER A 323 -11.13 -8.33 24.24
C SER A 323 -10.11 -7.73 23.26
N ARG A 324 -8.82 -8.11 23.36
CA ARG A 324 -7.78 -7.66 22.43
C ARG A 324 -7.95 -8.24 21.02
N VAL A 325 -8.43 -9.48 20.93
CA VAL A 325 -8.79 -10.11 19.65
C VAL A 325 -9.93 -9.33 18.98
N ASP A 326 -10.94 -8.92 19.74
CA ASP A 326 -12.05 -8.11 19.22
C ASP A 326 -11.57 -6.73 18.72
N GLU A 327 -10.73 -6.05 19.50
CA GLU A 327 -10.10 -4.78 19.09
C GLU A 327 -9.29 -4.93 17.80
N LEU A 328 -8.45 -5.95 17.71
CA LEU A 328 -7.65 -6.21 16.51
C LEU A 328 -8.51 -6.57 15.29
N ALA A 329 -9.61 -7.30 15.49
CA ALA A 329 -10.56 -7.62 14.42
C ALA A 329 -11.19 -6.36 13.83
N HIS A 330 -11.51 -5.38 14.69
CA HIS A 330 -12.00 -4.08 14.27
C HIS A 330 -11.00 -3.37 13.35
N ARG A 331 -9.75 -3.22 13.80
CA ARG A 331 -8.66 -2.56 13.03
C ARG A 331 -8.42 -3.21 11.68
N SER A 332 -8.38 -4.54 11.69
CA SER A 332 -8.23 -5.34 10.46
C SER A 332 -9.40 -5.09 9.50
N GLY A 333 -10.61 -4.90 10.04
CA GLY A 333 -11.80 -4.53 9.28
C GLY A 333 -11.73 -3.14 8.66
N GLU A 334 -11.12 -2.15 9.33
CA GLU A 334 -10.90 -0.80 8.78
C GLU A 334 -9.94 -0.84 7.59
N VAL A 335 -8.77 -1.47 7.75
CA VAL A 335 -7.75 -1.58 6.67
C VAL A 335 -8.35 -2.25 5.43
N ILE A 336 -9.03 -3.38 5.64
CA ILE A 336 -9.64 -4.11 4.54
C ILE A 336 -10.85 -3.37 3.96
N GLY A 337 -11.64 -2.70 4.80
CA GLY A 337 -12.75 -1.87 4.37
C GLY A 337 -12.30 -0.73 3.46
N ALA A 338 -11.20 -0.05 3.81
CA ALA A 338 -10.60 0.99 2.98
C ALA A 338 -10.19 0.44 1.60
N LEU A 339 -9.47 -0.69 1.57
CA LEU A 339 -9.08 -1.38 0.34
C LEU A 339 -10.29 -1.81 -0.52
N ASP A 340 -11.33 -2.38 0.08
CA ASP A 340 -12.52 -2.84 -0.63
C ASP A 340 -13.38 -1.66 -1.15
N ASN A 341 -13.40 -0.53 -0.45
CA ASN A 341 -14.03 0.71 -0.93
C ASN A 341 -13.25 1.31 -2.10
N GLY A 342 -11.93 1.18 -2.12
CA GLY A 342 -11.10 1.54 -3.26
C GLY A 342 -11.52 0.83 -4.53
N LEU A 343 -11.66 -0.50 -4.45
CA LEU A 343 -12.10 -1.34 -5.55
C LEU A 343 -13.49 -0.92 -6.07
N LEU A 344 -14.42 -0.61 -5.15
CA LEU A 344 -15.74 -0.14 -5.52
C LEU A 344 -15.70 1.22 -6.19
N ASP A 345 -14.97 2.18 -5.64
CA ASP A 345 -14.95 3.56 -6.13
C ASP A 345 -13.99 3.75 -7.31
N ASN A 346 -13.53 2.66 -7.93
CA ASN A 346 -12.75 2.70 -9.15
C ASN A 346 -13.65 3.03 -10.35
N GLU A 347 -14.03 4.30 -10.49
CA GLU A 347 -14.89 4.82 -11.56
C GLU A 347 -14.24 4.72 -12.97
N ARG A 348 -12.95 4.38 -13.04
CA ARG A 348 -12.24 4.18 -14.31
C ARG A 348 -12.57 2.86 -14.98
N LEU A 349 -12.93 1.87 -14.17
CA LEU A 349 -13.28 0.55 -14.66
C LEU A 349 -14.75 0.54 -15.09
N GLU A 350 -15.01 -0.11 -16.21
CA GLU A 350 -16.37 -0.40 -16.61
C GLU A 350 -17.02 -1.32 -15.57
N LEU A 351 -18.36 -1.29 -15.49
CA LEU A 351 -19.09 -2.09 -14.51
C LEU A 351 -18.77 -3.59 -14.59
N GLU A 352 -18.50 -4.09 -15.80
CA GLU A 352 -18.08 -5.47 -16.06
C GLU A 352 -16.75 -5.82 -15.38
N GLU A 353 -15.76 -4.93 -15.52
CA GLU A 353 -14.43 -5.09 -14.95
C GLU A 353 -14.48 -5.02 -13.43
N ARG A 354 -15.24 -4.07 -12.87
CA ARG A 354 -15.49 -3.97 -11.42
C ARG A 354 -16.13 -5.25 -10.89
N LEU A 355 -17.13 -5.81 -11.60
CA LEU A 355 -17.76 -7.08 -11.22
C LEU A 355 -16.77 -8.25 -11.26
N ALA A 356 -15.96 -8.35 -12.31
CA ALA A 356 -14.95 -9.41 -12.44
C ALA A 356 -13.93 -9.35 -11.29
N LEU A 357 -13.45 -8.16 -10.93
CA LEU A 357 -12.54 -7.99 -9.79
C LEU A 357 -13.21 -8.34 -8.46
N VAL A 358 -14.47 -7.97 -8.25
CA VAL A 358 -15.23 -8.35 -7.05
C VAL A 358 -15.44 -9.88 -6.97
N GLU A 359 -15.56 -10.58 -8.10
CA GLU A 359 -15.63 -12.04 -8.12
C GLU A 359 -14.26 -12.70 -7.86
N ALA A 360 -13.19 -12.20 -8.48
CA ALA A 360 -11.81 -12.60 -8.18
C ALA A 360 -11.51 -12.45 -6.67
N ARG A 361 -11.91 -11.31 -6.11
CA ARG A 361 -11.84 -10.98 -4.69
C ARG A 361 -12.54 -12.03 -3.81
N LEU A 362 -13.75 -12.46 -4.17
CA LEU A 362 -14.48 -13.54 -3.47
C LEU A 362 -13.75 -14.89 -3.48
N MET A 363 -13.09 -15.22 -4.58
CA MET A 363 -12.32 -16.46 -4.68
C MET A 363 -11.06 -16.39 -3.82
N SER A 364 -10.37 -15.25 -3.87
CA SER A 364 -9.17 -14.97 -3.07
C SER A 364 -9.44 -15.12 -1.57
N GLU A 365 -10.57 -14.60 -1.05
CA GLU A 365 -10.95 -14.78 0.37
C GLU A 365 -10.94 -16.23 0.83
N ARG A 366 -11.51 -17.11 0.00
CA ARG A 366 -11.57 -18.55 0.32
C ARG A 366 -10.18 -19.16 0.31
N ALA A 367 -9.35 -18.82 -0.67
CA ALA A 367 -8.00 -19.34 -0.77
C ALA A 367 -7.11 -18.88 0.41
N MET A 368 -7.18 -17.60 0.79
CA MET A 368 -6.37 -17.05 1.89
C MET A 368 -6.72 -17.69 3.23
N SER A 369 -8.01 -17.87 3.53
CA SER A 369 -8.44 -18.56 4.76
C SER A 369 -7.94 -20.02 4.79
N GLU A 370 -8.01 -20.76 3.69
CA GLU A 370 -7.49 -22.13 3.62
C GLU A 370 -5.96 -22.19 3.84
N VAL A 371 -5.21 -21.28 3.23
CA VAL A 371 -3.75 -21.20 3.38
C VAL A 371 -3.35 -20.97 4.84
N LEU A 372 -3.98 -20.00 5.51
CA LEU A 372 -3.64 -19.64 6.90
C LEU A 372 -3.94 -20.79 7.87
N LEU A 373 -4.98 -21.58 7.59
CA LEU A 373 -5.27 -22.81 8.35
C LEU A 373 -4.21 -23.90 8.13
N LEU A 374 -3.67 -24.02 6.92
CA LEU A 374 -2.75 -25.09 6.51
C LEU A 374 -1.28 -24.83 6.90
N ALA A 375 -0.87 -23.57 7.02
CA ALA A 375 0.53 -23.23 7.23
C ALA A 375 0.87 -23.07 8.74
N PRO A 376 1.73 -23.95 9.29
CA PRO A 376 2.03 -23.97 10.73
C PRO A 376 2.97 -22.84 11.17
N HIS A 377 3.70 -22.21 10.25
CA HIS A 377 4.71 -21.20 10.57
C HIS A 377 4.59 -19.97 9.65
N PRO A 378 4.95 -18.76 10.13
CA PRO A 378 4.83 -17.50 9.38
C PRO A 378 5.43 -17.56 7.96
N GLY A 379 6.66 -18.05 7.82
CA GLY A 379 7.31 -18.15 6.50
C GLY A 379 6.60 -19.08 5.49
N LEU A 380 5.84 -20.07 5.96
CA LEU A 380 4.99 -20.90 5.09
C LEU A 380 3.64 -20.24 4.80
N ARG A 381 3.13 -19.41 5.73
CA ARG A 381 1.92 -18.59 5.53
C ARG A 381 2.17 -17.55 4.45
N ALA A 382 3.24 -16.76 4.58
CA ALA A 382 3.65 -15.77 3.57
C ALA A 382 3.81 -16.40 2.16
N ALA A 383 4.51 -17.53 2.06
CA ALA A 383 4.69 -18.25 0.79
C ALA A 383 3.38 -18.82 0.24
N GLY A 384 2.51 -19.34 1.11
CA GLY A 384 1.20 -19.86 0.73
C GLY A 384 0.24 -18.75 0.29
N LEU A 385 0.27 -17.59 0.95
CA LEU A 385 -0.54 -16.43 0.62
C LEU A 385 -0.11 -15.90 -0.75
N ALA A 386 1.19 -15.72 -0.97
CA ALA A 386 1.72 -15.37 -2.29
C ALA A 386 1.31 -16.39 -3.38
N ALA A 387 1.29 -17.69 -3.07
CA ALA A 387 0.80 -18.70 -4.01
C ALA A 387 -0.72 -18.61 -4.27
N ALA A 388 -1.52 -18.30 -3.24
CA ALA A 388 -2.96 -18.06 -3.40
C ALA A 388 -3.25 -16.83 -4.27
N LEU A 389 -2.36 -15.82 -4.26
CA LEU A 389 -2.44 -14.66 -5.16
C LEU A 389 -2.19 -15.05 -6.62
N VAL A 390 -1.21 -15.93 -6.89
CA VAL A 390 -0.85 -16.38 -8.25
C VAL A 390 -1.87 -17.37 -8.84
N LEU A 391 -2.63 -18.08 -8.01
CA LEU A 391 -3.57 -19.11 -8.44
C LEU A 391 -4.93 -18.57 -8.92
N ASN A 392 -5.09 -17.25 -9.05
CA ASN A 392 -6.30 -16.67 -9.60
C ASN A 392 -6.39 -17.03 -11.10
N PRO A 393 -7.28 -17.97 -11.51
CA PRO A 393 -7.40 -18.30 -12.92
C PRO A 393 -8.06 -17.10 -13.60
N GLU A 394 -7.50 -16.65 -14.72
CA GLU A 394 -8.19 -15.77 -15.68
C GLU A 394 -9.58 -16.38 -15.96
N GLY A 395 -10.59 -15.89 -15.25
CA GLY A 395 -11.96 -16.29 -15.43
C GLY A 395 -12.44 -15.64 -16.71
N SER A 396 -12.36 -16.35 -17.84
CA SER A 396 -13.04 -15.94 -19.05
C SER A 396 -14.54 -15.96 -18.77
N PHE A 397 -15.14 -14.79 -18.49
CA PHE A 397 -16.58 -14.68 -18.32
C PHE A 397 -17.23 -14.28 -19.63
N GLU A 398 -17.71 -15.28 -20.36
CA GLU A 398 -18.81 -15.07 -21.30
C GLU A 398 -20.11 -15.00 -20.49
N SER A 399 -20.68 -13.82 -20.29
CA SER A 399 -22.11 -13.77 -19.96
C SER A 399 -22.78 -12.51 -20.51
N GLU A 400 -23.63 -12.70 -21.52
CA GLU A 400 -24.60 -11.74 -22.06
C GLU A 400 -25.71 -11.38 -21.05
N ARG A 401 -25.39 -11.21 -19.76
CA ARG A 401 -26.33 -10.71 -18.75
C ARG A 401 -26.20 -9.20 -18.65
N GLU A 402 -27.33 -8.50 -18.66
CA GLU A 402 -27.39 -7.09 -18.28
C GLU A 402 -26.83 -6.93 -16.86
N MET A 403 -25.59 -6.46 -16.76
CA MET A 403 -24.95 -6.09 -15.52
C MET A 403 -25.54 -4.78 -15.03
N SER A 404 -25.78 -4.67 -13.73
CA SER A 404 -26.35 -3.48 -13.10
C SER A 404 -25.60 -3.15 -11.82
N GLU A 405 -25.61 -1.87 -11.41
CA GLU A 405 -25.10 -1.42 -10.11
C GLU A 405 -25.71 -2.22 -8.94
N ALA A 406 -26.97 -2.67 -9.08
CA ALA A 406 -27.59 -3.55 -8.09
C ALA A 406 -26.98 -4.96 -8.02
N GLU A 407 -26.37 -5.46 -9.09
CA GLU A 407 -25.59 -6.69 -9.07
C GLU A 407 -24.24 -6.47 -8.39
N LEU A 408 -23.54 -5.39 -8.71
CA LEU A 408 -22.28 -5.03 -8.06
C LEU A 408 -22.46 -4.90 -6.54
N GLU A 409 -23.48 -4.16 -6.10
CA GLU A 409 -23.80 -4.02 -4.68
C GLU A 409 -24.12 -5.38 -4.02
N ARG A 410 -24.84 -6.28 -4.72
CA ARG A 410 -25.11 -7.63 -4.20
C ARG A 410 -23.84 -8.45 -4.05
N ARG A 411 -22.94 -8.42 -5.04
CA ARG A 411 -21.65 -9.13 -4.97
C ARG A 411 -20.74 -8.54 -3.90
N PHE A 412 -20.78 -7.24 -3.70
CA PHE A 412 -20.06 -6.60 -2.61
C PHE A 412 -20.57 -7.03 -1.22
N VAL A 413 -21.89 -7.21 -1.06
CA VAL A 413 -22.44 -7.81 0.16
C VAL A 413 -21.87 -9.22 0.38
N GLU A 414 -21.64 -9.99 -0.68
CA GLU A 414 -20.98 -11.29 -0.60
C GLU A 414 -19.50 -11.15 -0.20
N VAL A 415 -18.76 -10.17 -0.74
CA VAL A 415 -17.35 -9.91 -0.36
C VAL A 415 -17.26 -9.60 1.13
N ARG A 416 -18.07 -8.67 1.61
CA ARG A 416 -18.13 -8.32 3.04
C ARG A 416 -18.44 -9.53 3.91
N ARG A 417 -19.35 -10.40 3.46
CA ARG A 417 -19.65 -11.66 4.16
C ARG A 417 -18.48 -12.64 4.09
N GLY A 418 -17.77 -12.71 2.98
CA GLY A 418 -16.55 -13.50 2.82
C GLY A 418 -15.49 -13.06 3.83
N SER A 419 -15.21 -11.77 3.88
CA SER A 419 -14.26 -11.18 4.83
C SER A 419 -14.66 -11.41 6.29
N GLN A 420 -15.96 -11.31 6.61
CA GLN A 420 -16.47 -11.68 7.94
C GLN A 420 -16.12 -13.14 8.29
N VAL A 421 -16.40 -14.07 7.37
CA VAL A 421 -16.13 -15.49 7.57
C VAL A 421 -14.63 -15.73 7.73
N THR A 422 -13.78 -15.06 6.95
CA THR A 422 -12.33 -15.13 7.09
C THR A 422 -11.89 -14.67 8.48
N ALA A 423 -12.37 -13.53 8.97
CA ALA A 423 -12.06 -13.05 10.33
C ALA A 423 -12.52 -14.05 11.41
N GLU A 424 -13.72 -14.60 11.29
CA GLU A 424 -14.24 -15.64 12.19
C GLU A 424 -13.35 -16.90 12.18
N VAL A 425 -12.91 -17.34 10.99
CA VAL A 425 -12.02 -18.51 10.83
C VAL A 425 -10.66 -18.26 11.48
N LEU A 426 -10.05 -17.09 11.24
CA LEU A 426 -8.75 -16.72 11.82
C LEU A 426 -8.83 -16.65 13.35
N ALA A 427 -9.85 -15.98 13.89
CA ALA A 427 -10.07 -15.89 15.33
C ALA A 427 -10.31 -17.26 15.96
N ALA A 428 -11.16 -18.10 15.35
CA ALA A 428 -11.46 -19.44 15.85
C ALA A 428 -10.21 -20.32 15.91
N GLU A 429 -9.39 -20.27 14.86
CA GLU A 429 -8.16 -21.05 14.79
C GLU A 429 -7.11 -20.57 15.81
N ALA A 430 -6.92 -19.25 15.94
CA ALA A 430 -5.97 -18.69 16.89
C ALA A 430 -6.38 -18.96 18.35
N ILE A 431 -7.68 -18.82 18.69
CA ILE A 431 -8.23 -19.15 20.01
C ILE A 431 -7.99 -20.62 20.33
N ARG A 432 -8.30 -21.51 19.38
CA ARG A 432 -8.11 -22.94 19.57
C ARG A 432 -6.65 -23.31 19.85
N ARG A 433 -5.69 -22.68 19.17
CA ARG A 433 -4.26 -22.99 19.28
C ARG A 433 -3.62 -22.43 20.55
N ASN A 434 -3.96 -21.20 20.92
CA ASN A 434 -3.16 -20.42 21.85
C ASN A 434 -3.90 -20.04 23.14
N ALA A 435 -5.23 -20.09 23.17
CA ALA A 435 -5.95 -19.83 24.40
C ALA A 435 -5.83 -21.02 25.37
N PRO A 436 -5.75 -20.78 26.69
CA PRO A 436 -5.64 -21.82 27.71
C PRO A 436 -7.00 -22.52 27.96
N LEU A 437 -7.51 -23.23 26.94
CA LEU A 437 -8.83 -23.87 26.93
C LEU A 437 -8.79 -25.29 27.51
N ASP A 438 -9.89 -25.72 28.15
CA ASP A 438 -10.08 -27.12 28.57
C ASP A 438 -10.70 -27.93 27.43
N LEU A 439 -9.90 -28.18 26.38
CA LEU A 439 -10.37 -28.87 25.17
C LEU A 439 -10.64 -30.37 25.43
N PRO A 440 -11.70 -30.95 24.83
CA PRO A 440 -11.91 -32.40 24.80
C PRO A 440 -10.67 -33.15 24.28
N GLN A 441 -10.40 -34.34 24.82
CA GLN A 441 -9.24 -35.17 24.42
C GLN A 441 -9.27 -35.53 22.93
N GLU A 442 -10.46 -35.61 22.35
CA GLU A 442 -10.68 -35.85 20.92
C GLU A 442 -10.10 -34.72 20.05
N LEU A 443 -9.93 -33.51 20.59
CA LEU A 443 -9.35 -32.37 19.88
C LEU A 443 -7.85 -32.21 20.11
N LEU A 444 -7.22 -33.13 20.85
CA LEU A 444 -5.82 -33.05 21.23
C LEU A 444 -5.02 -34.20 20.61
N VAL A 445 -3.81 -33.91 20.15
CA VAL A 445 -2.84 -34.93 19.76
C VAL A 445 -2.46 -35.73 21.02
N PRO A 446 -2.69 -37.06 21.08
CA PRO A 446 -2.52 -37.83 22.31
C PRO A 446 -1.11 -37.75 22.92
N GLU A 447 -0.09 -37.59 22.09
CA GLU A 447 1.32 -37.57 22.52
C GLU A 447 1.77 -36.21 23.06
N THR A 448 1.31 -35.11 22.46
CA THR A 448 1.78 -33.74 22.79
C THR A 448 0.78 -32.98 23.65
N GLY A 449 -0.50 -33.37 23.62
CA GLY A 449 -1.59 -32.59 24.19
C GLY A 449 -1.89 -31.32 23.41
N GLU A 450 -1.30 -31.15 22.22
CA GLU A 450 -1.51 -29.96 21.40
C GLU A 450 -2.84 -30.05 20.62
N PRO A 451 -3.52 -28.92 20.38
CA PRO A 451 -4.76 -28.89 19.63
C PRO A 451 -4.60 -29.36 18.17
N ILE A 452 -5.36 -30.37 17.72
CA ILE A 452 -5.36 -30.88 16.33
C ILE A 452 -5.84 -29.79 15.36
N PRO A 453 -5.09 -29.45 14.30
CA PRO A 453 -5.49 -28.50 13.27
C PRO A 453 -6.91 -28.72 12.71
N SER A 454 -7.70 -27.65 12.55
CA SER A 454 -9.11 -27.75 12.17
C SER A 454 -9.35 -28.33 10.77
N ASN A 455 -8.39 -28.18 9.87
CA ASN A 455 -8.33 -28.80 8.55
C ASN A 455 -8.09 -30.33 8.60
N GLU A 456 -7.58 -30.88 9.70
CA GLU A 456 -7.36 -32.31 9.92
C GLU A 456 -8.56 -33.00 10.61
N TRP A 457 -9.58 -32.23 10.99
CA TRP A 457 -10.73 -32.75 11.73
C TRP A 457 -11.62 -33.67 10.89
N GLY A 458 -11.75 -34.90 11.38
CA GLY A 458 -12.78 -35.83 10.98
C GLY A 458 -14.14 -35.51 11.62
N SER A 459 -15.09 -36.43 11.46
CA SER A 459 -16.45 -36.27 11.98
C SER A 459 -16.49 -36.20 13.51
N ALA A 460 -15.61 -36.96 14.18
CA ALA A 460 -15.58 -37.07 15.63
C ALA A 460 -15.05 -35.78 16.28
N GLU A 461 -13.98 -35.22 15.73
CA GLU A 461 -13.38 -33.96 16.18
C GLU A 461 -14.38 -32.81 15.99
N ARG A 462 -15.07 -32.76 14.85
CA ARG A 462 -16.13 -31.77 14.60
C ARG A 462 -17.28 -31.90 15.60
N GLU A 463 -17.71 -33.12 15.92
CA GLU A 463 -18.76 -33.35 16.93
C GLU A 463 -18.29 -32.93 18.33
N ALA A 464 -17.06 -33.28 18.71
CA ALA A 464 -16.47 -32.89 19.99
C ALA A 464 -16.35 -31.36 20.12
N TRP A 465 -15.96 -30.66 19.06
CA TRP A 465 -15.95 -29.20 19.03
C TRP A 465 -17.35 -28.61 19.20
N GLN A 466 -18.36 -29.15 18.51
CA GLN A 466 -19.75 -28.68 18.65
C GLN A 466 -20.31 -28.91 20.06
N GLU A 467 -19.92 -29.99 20.74
CA GLU A 467 -20.27 -30.20 22.15
C GLU A 467 -19.49 -29.25 23.08
N TYR A 468 -18.19 -29.02 22.82
CA TYR A 468 -17.38 -28.05 23.55
C TYR A 468 -18.00 -26.66 23.51
N LEU A 469 -18.43 -26.18 22.33
CA LEU A 469 -19.08 -24.88 22.16
C LEU A 469 -20.38 -24.70 22.96
N LYS A 470 -20.98 -25.77 23.49
CA LYS A 470 -22.16 -25.70 24.38
C LYS A 470 -21.82 -25.47 25.84
N THR A 471 -20.55 -25.64 26.23
CA THR A 471 -20.07 -25.37 27.60
C THR A 471 -20.09 -23.87 27.90
N GLU A 472 -19.79 -23.46 29.13
CA GLU A 472 -19.68 -22.03 29.45
C GLU A 472 -18.48 -21.39 28.76
N GLU A 473 -17.31 -22.02 28.84
CA GLU A 473 -16.08 -21.57 28.16
C GLU A 473 -16.24 -21.59 26.63
N GLY A 474 -16.76 -22.68 26.07
CA GLY A 474 -16.98 -22.77 24.62
C GLY A 474 -18.00 -21.76 24.09
N ARG A 475 -18.98 -21.33 24.91
CA ARG A 475 -19.89 -20.22 24.53
C ARG A 475 -19.17 -18.87 24.52
N ALA A 476 -18.22 -18.63 25.42
CA ALA A 476 -17.40 -17.43 25.39
C ALA A 476 -16.49 -17.41 24.15
N VAL A 477 -15.89 -18.56 23.79
CA VAL A 477 -15.13 -18.71 22.54
C VAL A 477 -16.03 -18.45 21.33
N SER A 478 -17.21 -19.07 21.27
CA SER A 478 -18.16 -18.85 20.17
C SER A 478 -18.58 -17.38 20.05
N ALA A 479 -18.78 -16.71 21.19
CA ALA A 479 -19.14 -15.30 21.23
C ALA A 479 -18.00 -14.42 20.72
N ALA A 480 -16.76 -14.67 21.13
CA ALA A 480 -15.58 -13.91 20.68
C ALA A 480 -15.31 -14.11 19.17
N VAL A 481 -15.41 -15.33 18.66
CA VAL A 481 -15.31 -15.59 17.21
C VAL A 481 -16.37 -14.79 16.44
N THR A 482 -17.62 -14.83 16.91
CA THR A 482 -18.72 -14.06 16.30
C THR A 482 -18.51 -12.55 16.45
N ALA A 483 -17.92 -12.10 17.55
CA ALA A 483 -17.62 -10.69 17.81
C ALA A 483 -16.56 -10.20 16.85
N ALA A 484 -15.44 -10.93 16.69
CA ALA A 484 -14.41 -10.62 15.70
C ALA A 484 -14.99 -10.42 14.28
N GLY A 485 -15.84 -11.35 13.82
CA GLY A 485 -16.54 -11.19 12.53
C GLY A 485 -17.44 -9.95 12.45
N LYS A 486 -18.17 -9.63 13.53
CA LYS A 486 -19.05 -8.45 13.58
C LYS A 486 -18.28 -7.15 13.64
N GLU A 487 -17.22 -7.08 14.45
CA GLU A 487 -16.36 -5.89 14.58
C GLU A 487 -15.69 -5.58 13.25
N TYR A 488 -15.19 -6.62 12.59
CA TYR A 488 -14.68 -6.51 11.24
C TYR A 488 -15.71 -5.87 10.29
N VAL A 489 -16.95 -6.37 10.27
CA VAL A 489 -18.03 -5.85 9.41
C VAL A 489 -18.48 -4.44 9.81
N ALA A 490 -18.47 -4.13 11.10
CA ALA A 490 -18.83 -2.82 11.61
C ALA A 490 -17.83 -1.76 11.11
N ALA A 491 -16.54 -2.04 11.28
CA ALA A 491 -15.45 -1.19 10.84
C ALA A 491 -15.38 -1.07 9.30
N PHE A 492 -15.58 -2.19 8.61
CA PHE A 492 -15.76 -2.18 7.16
C PHE A 492 -16.90 -1.25 6.70
N SER A 493 -18.00 -1.22 7.46
CA SER A 493 -19.19 -0.44 7.08
C SER A 493 -19.05 1.04 7.41
N SER A 494 -18.26 1.43 8.42
CA SER A 494 -17.99 2.85 8.72
C SER A 494 -17.14 3.51 7.65
N MET A 495 -16.28 2.78 6.96
CA MET A 495 -15.46 3.31 5.88
C MET A 495 -16.25 3.79 4.65
N ARG A 496 -17.55 3.47 4.55
CA ARG A 496 -18.42 3.85 3.43
C ARG A 496 -19.26 5.10 3.71
N SER A 497 -19.44 5.47 4.97
CA SER A 497 -20.26 6.63 5.38
C SER A 497 -19.47 7.92 5.37
#